data_AF-A0A1M6YXC0-F1
#
_entry.id   AF-A0A1M6YXC0-F1
#
_cell.length_a   1.000
_cell.length_b   1.000
_cell.length_c   1.000
_cell.angle_alpha   90.00
_cell.angle_beta   90.00
_cell.angle_gamma   90.00
#
_symmetry.space_group_name_H-M   'P 1'
#
loop_
_entity.id
_entity.type
_entity.pdbx_description
1 polymer ?
#
loop_
_entity_poly.entity_id
_entity_poly.type
_entity_poly.pdbx_seq_one_letter_code
_entity_poly.pdbx_strand_id
1 'polypeptide(L)' 'MLDIVNEEQMKQGKVEAKKRVLAMVAQMDKEGFDNCTNLYECQAACPKGITVDYIAKMNREYLMATATYAEKVYGKD' A
#
# COMPACT_ATOMS: atom_id res chain seq x y z
N MET A 1 8.86 14.19 27.14
CA MET A 1 9.66 13.57 26.05
C MET A 1 8.99 12.32 25.46
N LEU A 2 7.89 11.82 26.02
CA LEU A 2 7.10 10.71 25.47
C LEU A 2 5.80 11.14 24.76
N ASP A 3 5.58 12.43 24.53
CA ASP A 3 4.34 12.94 23.91
C ASP A 3 4.53 13.55 22.51
N ILE A 4 5.72 13.44 21.91
CA ILE A 4 5.98 13.95 20.54
C ILE A 4 5.73 12.87 19.47
N VAL A 5 5.83 11.59 19.84
CA VAL A 5 5.71 10.45 18.90
C VAL A 5 4.26 10.06 18.54
N ASN A 6 3.25 10.70 19.13
CA ASN A 6 1.84 10.33 18.91
C ASN A 6 1.13 11.20 17.85
N GLU A 7 1.70 12.35 17.48
CA GLU A 7 1.29 13.12 16.26
C GLU A 7 2.05 12.65 15.00
N GLU A 8 3.18 11.95 15.17
CA GLU A 8 4.09 11.47 14.13
C GLU A 8 3.58 10.31 13.25
N GLN A 9 2.43 9.70 13.58
CA GLN A 9 1.66 8.93 12.58
C GLN A 9 0.97 9.84 11.53
N MET A 10 1.42 11.10 11.45
CA MET A 10 1.34 12.03 10.32
C MET A 10 0.01 11.96 9.59
N LYS A 11 -0.87 12.93 9.90
CA LYS A 11 -2.04 13.25 9.05
C LYS A 11 -1.65 13.37 7.57
N GLN A 12 -0.39 13.71 7.29
CA GLN A 12 0.17 13.76 5.95
C GLN A 12 0.05 12.40 5.26
N GLY A 13 -0.74 12.37 4.19
CA GLY A 13 -0.91 11.20 3.37
C GLY A 13 -2.10 10.31 3.73
N LYS A 14 -2.85 10.55 4.81
CA LYS A 14 -4.05 9.77 5.14
C LYS A 14 -5.18 10.01 4.14
N VAL A 15 -5.36 11.26 3.71
CA VAL A 15 -6.41 11.65 2.74
C VAL A 15 -6.15 11.01 1.37
N GLU A 16 -4.90 10.98 0.95
CA GLU A 16 -4.48 10.46 -0.35
C GLU A 16 -4.14 8.98 -0.32
N ALA A 17 -4.19 8.31 0.84
CA ALA A 17 -3.75 6.91 1.00
C ALA A 17 -4.44 5.97 0.00
N LYS A 18 -5.77 6.08 -0.13
CA LYS A 18 -6.55 5.26 -1.08
C LYS A 18 -6.14 5.52 -2.53
N LYS A 19 -5.92 6.79 -2.90
CA LYS A 19 -5.45 7.15 -4.24
C LYS A 19 -4.03 6.64 -4.49
N ARG A 20 -3.12 6.78 -3.53
CA ARG A 20 -1.73 6.34 -3.64
C ARG A 20 -1.62 4.83 -3.77
N VAL A 21 -2.35 4.05 -2.97
CA VAL A 21 -2.28 2.59 -3.05
C VAL A 21 -2.82 2.07 -4.39
N LEU A 22 -3.91 2.64 -4.90
CA LEU A 22 -4.43 2.31 -6.23
C LEU A 22 -3.40 2.64 -7.33
N ALA A 23 -2.79 3.83 -7.28
CA ALA A 23 -1.77 4.25 -8.24
C ALA A 23 -0.50 3.39 -8.17
N MET A 24 -0.09 3.00 -6.96
CA MET A 24 1.06 2.14 -6.72
C MET A 24 0.84 0.74 -7.31
N VAL A 25 -0.30 0.10 -7.05
CA VAL A 25 -0.63 -1.21 -7.62
C VAL A 25 -0.79 -1.13 -9.14
N ALA A 26 -1.43 -0.08 -9.66
CA ALA A 26 -1.51 0.12 -11.11
C ALA A 26 -0.13 0.27 -11.77
N GLN A 27 0.86 0.83 -11.06
CA GLN A 27 2.24 0.87 -11.54
C GLN A 27 2.92 -0.50 -11.44
N MET A 28 2.65 -1.24 -10.35
CA MET A 28 3.14 -2.61 -10.19
C MET A 28 2.69 -3.51 -11.36
N ASP A 29 1.41 -3.44 -11.71
CA ASP A 29 0.85 -4.20 -12.84
C ASP A 29 1.50 -3.82 -14.17
N LYS A 30 1.74 -2.52 -14.41
CA LYS A 30 2.42 -2.03 -15.63
C LYS A 30 3.85 -2.51 -15.75
N GLU A 31 4.55 -2.58 -14.62
CA GLU A 31 5.94 -3.05 -14.55
C GLU A 31 6.04 -4.58 -14.48
N GLY A 32 4.90 -5.28 -14.42
CA GLY A 32 4.87 -6.75 -14.37
C GLY A 32 5.30 -7.32 -13.03
N PHE A 33 5.14 -6.56 -11.95
CA PHE A 33 5.32 -7.11 -10.60
C PHE A 33 4.18 -8.08 -10.31
N ASP A 34 4.54 -9.35 -10.10
CA ASP A 34 3.58 -10.37 -9.72
C ASP A 34 2.91 -10.08 -8.37
N ASN A 35 1.70 -10.61 -8.23
CA ASN A 35 0.96 -10.59 -6.97
C ASN A 35 1.59 -11.53 -5.93
N CYS A 36 1.38 -11.22 -4.65
CA CYS A 36 1.92 -12.02 -3.55
C CYS A 36 1.39 -13.47 -3.56
N THR A 37 2.29 -14.45 -3.61
CA THR A 37 2.00 -15.89 -3.51
C THR A 37 2.26 -16.46 -2.11
N ASN A 38 2.70 -15.63 -1.15
CA ASN A 38 3.06 -16.00 0.23
C ASN A 38 4.21 -17.02 0.35
N LEU A 39 5.15 -17.03 -0.60
CA LEU A 39 6.41 -17.78 -0.50
C LEU A 39 7.45 -17.10 0.40
N TYR A 40 7.25 -15.81 0.72
CA TYR A 40 8.10 -15.00 1.60
C TYR A 40 9.55 -14.74 1.11
N GLU A 41 9.88 -15.13 -0.12
CA GLU A 41 11.19 -14.89 -0.75
C GLU A 41 11.52 -13.39 -0.84
N CYS A 42 10.52 -12.55 -1.12
CA CYS A 42 10.69 -11.11 -1.24
C CYS A 42 11.24 -10.45 0.03
N GLN A 43 10.82 -10.89 1.22
CA GLN A 43 11.35 -10.39 2.49
C GLN A 43 12.79 -10.85 2.72
N ALA A 44 13.10 -12.12 2.41
CA ALA A 44 14.43 -12.67 2.59
C ALA A 44 15.48 -11.99 1.70
N ALA A 45 15.09 -11.62 0.48
CA ALA A 45 15.96 -10.96 -0.49
C ALA A 45 16.00 -9.43 -0.35
N CYS A 46 15.10 -8.80 0.42
CA CYS A 46 14.95 -7.35 0.41
C CYS A 46 16.16 -6.64 1.07
N PRO A 47 16.95 -5.84 0.32
CA PRO A 47 18.09 -5.10 0.88
C PRO A 47 17.66 -3.94 1.80
N LYS A 48 16.36 -3.64 1.85
CA LYS A 48 15.76 -2.58 2.69
C LYS A 48 15.01 -3.14 3.89
N GLY A 49 15.02 -4.46 4.09
CA GLY A 49 14.39 -5.08 5.25
C GLY A 49 12.86 -4.90 5.29
N ILE A 50 12.21 -4.79 4.13
CA ILE A 50 10.75 -4.73 4.06
C ILE A 50 10.21 -6.10 4.48
N THR A 51 9.38 -6.11 5.53
CA THR A 51 8.73 -7.34 5.98
C THR A 51 7.40 -7.57 5.27
N VAL A 52 6.97 -8.82 5.27
CA VAL A 52 5.69 -9.23 4.68
C VAL A 52 4.49 -8.61 5.41
N ASP A 53 4.65 -8.14 6.65
CA ASP A 53 3.61 -7.39 7.36
C ASP A 53 3.32 -6.04 6.69
N TYR A 54 4.35 -5.36 6.17
CA TYR A 54 4.16 -4.12 5.40
C TYR A 54 3.48 -4.39 4.05
N ILE A 55 3.86 -5.47 3.38
CA ILE A 55 3.21 -5.91 2.12
C ILE A 55 1.74 -6.28 2.39
N ALA A 56 1.47 -7.03 3.46
CA ALA A 56 0.12 -7.40 3.85
C ALA A 56 -0.73 -6.18 4.23
N LYS A 57 -0.14 -5.16 4.87
CA LYS A 57 -0.80 -3.88 5.13
C LYS A 57 -1.17 -3.17 3.83
N MET A 58 -0.24 -3.07 2.88
CA MET A 58 -0.48 -2.49 1.57
C MET A 58 -1.63 -3.21 0.83
N ASN A 59 -1.61 -4.55 0.81
CA ASN A 59 -2.67 -5.35 0.18
C ASN A 59 -4.05 -5.10 0.82
N ARG A 60 -4.12 -4.97 2.14
CA ARG A 60 -5.37 -4.60 2.84
C ARG A 60 -5.84 -3.20 2.49
N GLU A 61 -4.93 -2.24 2.41
CA GLU A 61 -5.24 -0.87 1.99
C GLU A 61 -5.74 -0.84 0.54
N TYR A 62 -5.13 -1.61 -0.36
CA TYR A 62 -5.57 -1.76 -1.73
C TYR A 62 -6.99 -2.35 -1.81
N LEU A 63 -7.26 -3.46 -1.13
CA LEU A 63 -8.59 -4.08 -1.10
C LEU A 63 -9.67 -3.09 -0.61
N MET A 64 -9.39 -2.38 0.47
CA MET A 64 -10.29 -1.36 1.01
C MET A 64 -10.49 -0.18 0.05
N ALA A 65 -9.42 0.28 -0.62
CA ALA A 65 -9.49 1.35 -1.60
C ALA A 65 -10.30 0.92 -2.84
N THR A 66 -10.12 -0.31 -3.31
CA THR A 66 -10.89 -0.87 -4.43
C THR A 66 -12.38 -0.91 -4.11
N ALA A 67 -12.74 -1.38 -2.92
CA ALA A 67 -14.15 -1.48 -2.52
C ALA A 67 -14.84 -0.11 -2.25
N THR A 68 -14.09 0.94 -1.90
CA THR A 68 -14.68 2.19 -1.38
C THR A 68 -14.27 3.47 -2.11
N TYR A 69 -13.34 3.39 -3.07
CA TYR A 69 -12.70 4.56 -3.67
C TYR A 69 -12.33 4.40 -5.15
N ALA A 70 -12.28 3.18 -5.70
CA ALA A 70 -11.88 2.94 -7.09
C ALA A 70 -12.69 3.72 -8.13
N GLU A 71 -14.02 3.83 -7.97
CA GLU A 71 -14.88 4.58 -8.90
C GLU A 71 -14.45 6.06 -9.05
N LYS A 72 -13.90 6.66 -7.98
CA LYS A 72 -13.42 8.05 -7.99
C LYS A 72 -12.07 8.23 -8.69
N VAL A 73 -11.34 7.15 -8.94
CA VAL A 73 -10.01 7.15 -9.55
C VAL A 73 -10.04 6.66 -10.99
N TYR A 74 -10.78 5.60 -11.27
CA TYR A 74 -10.84 4.98 -12.60
C TYR A 74 -11.99 5.49 -13.47
N GLY A 75 -12.94 6.25 -12.89
CA GLY A 75 -14.14 6.71 -13.60
C GLY A 75 -15.12 5.55 -13.83
N LYS A 76 -16.40 5.84 -13.65
CA LYS A 76 -17.48 4.96 -14.10
C LYS A 76 -17.88 5.45 -15.49
N ASP A 77 -17.68 4.62 -16.50
CA ASP A 77 -18.59 4.62 -17.65
C ASP A 77 -19.82 3.78 -17.28
#